data_AF-A0A4Q3V5Z2-F1
#
_entry.id   AF-A0A4Q3V5Z2-F1
#
_cell.length_a   1.000
_cell.length_b   1.000
_cell.length_c   1.000
_cell.angle_alpha   90.00
_cell.angle_beta   90.00
_cell.angle_gamma   90.00
#
_symmetry.space_group_name_H-M   'P 1'
#
loop_
_entity.id
_entity.type
_entity.pdbx_description
1 polymer ?
#
loop_
_entity_poly.entity_id
_entity_poly.type
_entity_poly.pdbx_seq_one_letter_code
_entity_poly.pdbx_strand_id
1 'polypeptide(L)'
;MDFTNFIPDPYEHRLIHHRIDGAERQGRRLDEELLRLEARIRALETANTALWSLLKTKLDVTDEELTEAIRHQSEPDEEPAERCPACDRLVLVKSNPNCSWCGLPLNRGPFGEPKD
;
A
#
# COMPACT_ATOMS: atom_id res chain seq x y z
N MET A 1 34.36 49.50 2.74
CA MET A 1 33.29 48.52 2.48
C MET A 1 34.00 47.20 2.21
N ASP A 2 34.19 46.39 3.24
CA ASP A 2 34.87 45.11 3.14
C ASP A 2 33.87 44.01 2.78
N PHE A 3 34.04 43.45 1.58
CA PHE A 3 33.31 42.29 1.07
C PHE A 3 34.17 41.01 1.14
N THR A 4 35.25 41.02 1.93
CA THR A 4 36.16 39.89 2.02
C THR A 4 35.85 39.05 3.24
N ASN A 5 35.68 37.75 2.98
CA ASN A 5 35.71 36.64 3.93
C ASN A 5 34.37 36.15 4.47
N PHE A 6 33.40 35.91 3.58
CA PHE A 6 32.53 34.75 3.77
C PHE A 6 33.29 33.53 3.24
N ILE A 7 34.23 33.01 4.03
CA ILE A 7 34.81 31.68 3.77
C ILE A 7 33.77 30.69 4.32
N PRO A 8 33.00 29.99 3.47
CA PRO A 8 32.03 29.03 3.96
C PRO A 8 32.77 27.98 4.79
N ASP A 9 32.21 27.67 5.96
CA ASP A 9 32.83 26.74 6.90
C ASP A 9 33.07 25.38 6.19
N PRO A 10 34.31 24.87 6.12
CA PRO A 10 34.62 23.58 5.50
C PRO A 10 33.88 22.38 6.13
N TYR A 11 33.25 22.55 7.29
CA TYR A 11 32.35 21.56 7.88
C TYR A 11 30.96 21.53 7.22
N GLU A 12 30.40 22.69 6.86
CA GLU A 12 29.09 22.78 6.19
C GLU A 12 29.13 22.16 4.80
N HIS A 13 30.20 22.42 4.05
CA HIS A 13 30.38 21.83 2.71
C HIS A 13 30.46 20.29 2.77
N ARG A 14 31.20 19.73 3.74
CA ARG A 14 31.28 18.27 3.94
C ARG A 14 29.94 17.66 4.33
N LEU A 15 29.15 18.34 5.17
CA LEU A 15 27.83 17.88 5.55
C LEU A 15 26.87 17.84 4.36
N ILE A 16 26.94 18.84 3.47
CA ILE A 16 26.12 18.88 2.25
C ILE A 16 26.49 17.72 1.32
N HIS A 17 27.78 17.49 1.05
CA HIS A 17 28.23 16.37 0.22
C HIS A 17 27.80 15.02 0.80
N HIS A 18 27.95 14.82 2.10
CA HIS A 18 27.50 13.58 2.75
C HIS A 18 25.98 13.36 2.61
N ARG A 19 25.18 14.43 2.70
CA ARG A 19 23.72 14.36 2.48
C ARG A 19 23.38 14.06 1.02
N ILE A 20 24.07 14.65 0.06
CA ILE A 20 23.91 14.37 -1.36
C ILE A 20 24.25 12.90 -1.64
N ASP A 21 25.42 12.42 -1.19
CA ASP A 21 25.83 11.03 -1.35
C ASP A 21 24.85 10.05 -0.69
N GLY A 22 24.31 10.43 0.47
CA GLY A 22 23.27 9.67 1.17
C GLY A 22 21.98 9.57 0.34
N ALA A 23 21.53 10.70 -0.22
CA ALA A 23 20.35 10.77 -1.07
C ALA A 23 20.55 9.97 -2.37
N GLU A 24 21.72 10.04 -3.01
CA GLU A 24 22.03 9.27 -4.21
C GLU A 24 22.04 7.76 -3.95
N ARG A 25 22.63 7.32 -2.83
CA ARG A 25 22.60 5.90 -2.43
C ARG A 25 21.18 5.44 -2.17
N GLN A 26 20.35 6.27 -1.53
CA GLN A 26 18.95 5.95 -1.30
C GLN A 26 18.17 5.88 -2.62
N GLY A 27 18.41 6.83 -3.54
CA GLY A 27 17.81 6.83 -4.88
C GLY A 27 18.13 5.54 -5.63
N ARG A 28 19.41 5.17 -5.73
CA ARG A 28 19.82 3.91 -6.38
C ARG A 28 19.15 2.67 -5.78
N ARG A 29 19.03 2.60 -4.44
CA ARG A 29 18.36 1.47 -3.78
C ARG A 29 16.87 1.39 -4.13
N LEU A 30 16.20 2.54 -4.17
CA LEU A 30 14.78 2.59 -4.55
C LEU A 30 14.60 2.20 -6.01
N ASP A 31 15.48 2.66 -6.91
CA ASP A 31 15.43 2.29 -8.32
C ASP A 31 15.64 0.78 -8.51
N GLU A 32 16.60 0.18 -7.81
CA GLU A 32 16.83 -1.28 -7.81
C GLU A 32 15.60 -2.05 -7.28
N GLU A 33 14.98 -1.56 -6.21
CA GLU A 33 13.78 -2.19 -5.64
C GLU A 33 12.58 -2.07 -6.58
N LEU A 34 12.39 -0.91 -7.23
CA LEU A 34 11.36 -0.70 -8.23
C LEU A 34 11.54 -1.65 -9.40
N LEU A 35 12.75 -1.75 -9.98
CA LEU A 35 13.04 -2.68 -11.07
C LEU A 35 12.74 -4.14 -10.68
N ARG A 36 13.09 -4.53 -9.45
CA ARG A 36 12.79 -5.87 -8.92
C ARG A 36 11.29 -6.11 -8.81
N LEU A 37 10.54 -5.13 -8.29
CA LEU A 37 9.08 -5.23 -8.14
C LEU A 37 8.39 -5.28 -9.49
N GLU A 38 8.79 -4.44 -10.44
CA GLU A 38 8.29 -4.47 -11.82
C GLU A 38 8.52 -5.82 -12.49
N ALA A 39 9.72 -6.38 -12.36
CA ALA A 39 10.03 -7.71 -12.89
C ALA A 39 9.14 -8.80 -12.27
N ARG A 40 8.88 -8.71 -10.95
CA ARG A 40 7.99 -9.64 -10.25
C ARG A 40 6.54 -9.49 -10.71
N ILE A 41 6.06 -8.27 -10.91
CA ILE A 41 4.71 -8.00 -11.43
C ILE A 41 4.55 -8.62 -12.82
N ARG A 42 5.49 -8.37 -13.75
CA ARG A 42 5.45 -8.95 -15.10
C ARG A 42 5.44 -10.49 -15.08
N ALA A 43 6.21 -11.10 -14.18
CA ALA A 43 6.23 -12.54 -14.00
C ALA A 43 4.86 -13.07 -13.53
N LEU A 44 4.23 -12.38 -12.57
CA LEU A 44 2.90 -12.74 -12.08
C LEU A 44 1.81 -12.54 -13.15
N GLU A 45 1.87 -11.46 -13.93
CA GLU A 45 0.97 -11.21 -15.05
C GLU A 45 1.07 -12.30 -16.13
N THR A 46 2.31 -12.69 -16.45
CA THR A 46 2.59 -13.79 -17.40
C THR A 46 2.02 -15.11 -16.89
N ALA A 47 2.27 -15.43 -15.61
CA ALA A 47 1.74 -16.65 -15.00
C ALA A 47 0.20 -16.64 -14.97
N ASN A 48 -0.42 -15.52 -14.62
CA ASN A 48 -1.87 -15.36 -14.59
C ASN A 48 -2.47 -15.56 -16.00
N THR A 49 -1.88 -14.93 -17.02
CA THR A 49 -2.31 -15.08 -18.42
C THR A 49 -2.21 -16.54 -18.89
N ALA A 50 -1.15 -17.25 -18.49
CA ALA A 50 -0.98 -18.67 -18.81
C ALA A 50 -2.03 -19.55 -18.11
N LEU A 51 -2.30 -19.30 -16.83
CA LEU A 51 -3.36 -19.99 -16.07
C LEU A 51 -4.74 -19.75 -16.69
N TRP A 52 -5.03 -18.51 -17.09
CA TRP A 52 -6.28 -18.15 -17.76
C TRP A 52 -6.46 -18.92 -19.06
N SER A 53 -5.42 -18.95 -19.90
CA SER A 53 -5.43 -19.67 -21.17
C SER A 53 -5.62 -21.18 -20.98
N LEU A 54 -4.99 -21.74 -19.94
CA LEU A 54 -5.14 -23.15 -19.57
C LEU A 54 -6.58 -23.46 -19.13
N LEU A 55 -7.18 -22.61 -18.28
CA LEU A 55 -8.55 -22.76 -17.81
C LEU A 55 -9.55 -22.76 -18.97
N LYS A 56 -9.43 -21.78 -19.89
CA LYS A 56 -10.28 -21.72 -21.09
C LYS A 56 -10.18 -22.99 -21.92
N THR A 57 -8.96 -23.45 -22.16
CA THR A 57 -8.72 -24.64 -22.99
C THR A 57 -9.26 -25.92 -22.34
N LYS A 58 -9.26 -26.00 -21.01
CA LYS A 58 -9.70 -27.20 -20.27
C LYS A 58 -11.19 -27.25 -19.98
N LEU A 59 -11.82 -26.09 -19.81
CA LEU A 59 -13.22 -25.99 -19.40
C LEU A 59 -14.16 -25.57 -20.55
N ASP A 60 -13.61 -25.18 -21.71
CA ASP A 60 -14.37 -24.69 -22.88
C ASP A 60 -15.29 -23.51 -22.54
N VAL A 61 -14.83 -22.66 -21.61
CA VAL A 61 -15.54 -21.48 -21.12
C VAL A 61 -15.06 -20.21 -21.84
N THR A 62 -15.96 -19.24 -21.97
CA THR A 62 -15.62 -17.94 -22.57
C THR A 62 -14.95 -17.00 -21.58
N ASP A 63 -14.35 -15.92 -22.09
CA ASP A 63 -13.75 -14.89 -21.22
C ASP A 63 -14.81 -14.19 -20.35
N GLU A 64 -16.04 -14.03 -20.84
CA GLU A 64 -17.16 -13.45 -20.11
C GLU A 64 -17.57 -14.31 -18.91
N GLU A 65 -17.67 -15.63 -19.10
CA GLU A 65 -18.06 -16.57 -18.03
C GLU A 65 -17.01 -16.61 -16.91
N LEU A 66 -15.73 -16.62 -17.26
CA LEU A 66 -14.63 -16.53 -16.30
C LEU A 66 -14.62 -15.17 -15.57
N THR A 67 -14.87 -14.08 -16.28
CA THR A 67 -14.94 -12.73 -15.69
C THR A 67 -16.08 -12.63 -14.67
N GLU A 68 -17.25 -13.18 -15.00
CA GLU A 68 -18.40 -13.19 -14.09
C GLU A 68 -18.14 -14.08 -12.87
N ALA A 69 -17.51 -15.25 -13.05
CA ALA A 69 -17.12 -16.10 -11.93
C ALA A 69 -16.14 -15.40 -10.97
N ILE A 70 -15.20 -14.62 -11.49
CA ILE A 70 -14.28 -13.82 -10.67
C ILE A 70 -15.01 -12.70 -9.97
N ARG A 71 -15.93 -12.02 -10.65
CA ARG A 71 -16.76 -10.98 -10.04
C ARG A 71 -17.53 -11.53 -8.84
N HIS A 72 -18.12 -12.71 -8.98
CA HIS A 72 -18.81 -13.39 -7.87
C HIS A 72 -17.90 -13.77 -6.69
N GLN A 73 -16.61 -14.05 -6.93
CA GLN A 73 -15.64 -14.28 -5.84
C GLN A 73 -15.01 -13.00 -5.29
N SER A 74 -15.01 -11.93 -6.08
CA SER A 74 -14.38 -10.65 -5.75
C SER A 74 -15.35 -9.68 -5.09
N GLU A 75 -16.63 -10.03 -4.98
CA GLU A 75 -17.47 -9.43 -3.96
C GLU A 75 -16.76 -9.71 -2.62
N PRO A 76 -16.18 -8.69 -1.97
CA PRO A 76 -15.66 -8.92 -0.64
C PRO A 76 -16.82 -9.47 0.18
N ASP A 77 -16.54 -10.33 1.16
CA ASP A 77 -17.45 -10.45 2.28
C ASP A 77 -17.65 -9.02 2.80
N GLU A 78 -18.70 -8.35 2.34
CA GLU A 78 -19.12 -7.02 2.76
C GLU A 78 -19.66 -7.20 4.17
N GLU A 79 -18.78 -7.53 5.11
CA GLU A 79 -19.06 -7.25 6.50
C GLU A 79 -19.31 -5.74 6.56
N PRO A 80 -20.54 -5.32 6.92
CA PRO A 80 -20.95 -3.93 6.83
C PRO A 80 -19.93 -3.08 7.58
N ALA A 81 -19.38 -2.08 6.90
CA ALA A 81 -18.35 -1.24 7.49
C ALA A 81 -18.91 -0.56 8.75
N GLU A 82 -18.37 -0.93 9.91
CA GLU A 82 -18.81 -0.43 11.20
C GLU A 82 -18.69 1.10 11.28
N ARG A 83 -19.71 1.75 11.85
CA ARG A 83 -19.70 3.18 12.15
C ARG A 83 -19.30 3.41 13.61
N CYS A 84 -18.56 4.48 13.85
CA CYS A 84 -18.21 4.87 15.20
C CYS A 84 -19.45 5.36 15.96
N PRO A 85 -19.77 4.83 17.15
CA PRO A 85 -20.97 5.24 17.91
C PRO A 85 -20.90 6.69 18.42
N ALA A 86 -19.70 7.28 18.49
CA ALA A 86 -19.51 8.64 18.98
C ALA A 86 -19.59 9.72 17.90
N CYS A 87 -19.15 9.41 16.67
CA CYS A 87 -19.05 10.41 15.59
C CYS A 87 -19.75 10.01 14.28
N ASP A 88 -20.34 8.82 14.24
CA ASP A 88 -21.09 8.23 13.11
C ASP A 88 -20.31 8.11 11.79
N ARG A 89 -18.98 8.21 11.84
CA ARG A 89 -18.11 8.00 10.67
C ARG A 89 -17.70 6.55 10.53
N LEU A 90 -17.48 6.13 9.29
CA LEU A 90 -16.98 4.79 8.96
C LEU A 90 -15.58 4.56 9.54
N VAL A 91 -15.40 3.41 10.20
CA VAL A 91 -14.11 3.01 10.74
C VAL A 91 -13.25 2.42 9.63
N LEU A 92 -12.12 3.08 9.35
CA LEU A 92 -11.21 2.70 8.26
C LEU A 92 -10.40 1.43 8.56
N VAL A 93 -10.15 1.14 9.84
CA VAL A 93 -9.27 0.05 10.27
C VAL A 93 -9.93 -0.76 11.38
N LYS A 94 -10.31 -2.01 11.07
CA LYS A 94 -10.93 -2.94 12.04
C LYS A 94 -9.99 -3.33 13.20
N SER A 95 -8.68 -3.31 12.97
CA SER A 95 -7.68 -3.68 14.00
C SER A 95 -7.35 -2.57 15.00
N ASN A 96 -7.78 -1.31 14.76
CA ASN A 96 -7.50 -0.22 15.69
C ASN A 96 -8.56 -0.20 16.81
N PRO A 97 -8.15 -0.21 18.09
CA PRO A 97 -9.10 -0.07 19.20
C PRO A 97 -9.75 1.31 19.27
N ASN A 98 -9.21 2.31 18.58
CA ASN A 98 -9.72 3.69 18.60
C ASN A 98 -10.24 4.10 17.22
N CYS A 99 -11.24 4.99 17.21
CA CYS A 99 -11.74 5.60 15.98
C CYS A 99 -10.67 6.48 15.34
N SER A 100 -10.39 6.27 14.05
CA SER A 100 -9.45 7.08 13.26
C SER A 100 -9.86 8.56 13.13
N TRP A 101 -11.13 8.89 13.44
CA TRP A 101 -11.67 10.24 13.28
C TRP A 101 -11.75 11.01 14.60
N CYS A 102 -12.37 10.43 15.63
CA CYS A 102 -12.58 11.11 16.91
C CYS A 102 -11.62 10.65 18.02
N GLY A 103 -10.84 9.59 17.79
CA GLY A 103 -9.90 9.04 18.77
C GLY A 103 -10.52 8.28 19.94
N LEU A 104 -11.86 8.24 20.05
CA LEU A 104 -12.55 7.49 21.10
C LEU A 104 -12.40 5.97 20.90
N PRO A 105 -12.33 5.19 21.99
CA PRO A 105 -12.25 3.75 21.92
C PRO A 105 -13.53 3.18 21.31
N LEU A 106 -13.37 2.30 20.33
CA LEU A 106 -14.43 1.49 19.77
C LEU A 106 -14.68 0.35 20.76
N ASN A 107 -15.88 0.27 21.33
CA ASN A 107 -16.25 -0.74 22.32
C ASN A 107 -16.44 -2.12 21.65
N ARG A 108 -15.36 -2.64 21.06
CA ARG A 108 -15.30 -3.94 20.41
C ARG A 108 -14.98 -4.97 21.48
N GLY A 109 -15.82 -6.00 21.64
CA GLY A 109 -15.47 -7.16 22.43
C GLY A 109 -14.17 -7.81 21.88
N PRO A 110 -13.48 -8.66 22.67
CA PRO A 110 -12.29 -9.39 22.20
C PRO A 110 -12.52 -10.25 20.95
N PHE A 111 -13.79 -10.46 20.57
CA PHE A 111 -14.24 -11.21 19.40
C PHE A 111 -15.09 -10.39 18.41
N GLY A 112 -15.06 -9.06 18.48
CA GLY A 112 -15.75 -8.20 17.50
C GLY A 112 -17.27 -8.10 17.64
N GLU A 113 -17.87 -8.73 18.65
CA GLU A 113 -19.32 -8.59 18.88
C GLU A 113 -19.64 -7.23 19.52
N PRO A 114 -20.68 -6.52 19.02
CA PRO A 114 -21.22 -5.35 19.70
C PRO A 114 -21.83 -5.80 21.04
N LYS A 115 -21.39 -5.19 22.14
CA LYS A 115 -22.11 -5.29 23.41
C LYS A 115 -23.31 -4.34 23.37
N ASP A 116 -24.51 -4.91 23.45
CA ASP A 116 -25.75 -4.19 23.76
C ASP A 116 -25.64 -3.38 25.06
#